data_AF-A0A829VLC2-F1
#
_entry.id   AF-A0A829VLC2-F1
#
_cell.length_a   1.000
_cell.length_b   1.000
_cell.length_c   1.000
_cell.angle_alpha   90.00
_cell.angle_beta   90.00
_cell.angle_gamma   90.00
#
_symmetry.space_group_name_H-M   'P 1'
#
loop_
_entity.id
_entity.type
_entity.pdbx_description
1 polymer ?
#
loop_
_entity_poly.entity_id
_entity_poly.type
_entity_poly.pdbx_seq_one_letter_code
_entity_poly.pdbx_strand_id
1 'polypeptide(L)'
;MYFENEKLDSLNPVAEAYITLSGAVAQEESRNISENMQWAVTRRFEQGTFTNYKAFMGYQCIEGELVIVPEQAEVVKMIFDFYLTGYTFAQIKAELEKRNIKTATGKSQWDTTTIQKMLKNEKYKGDSLFQKTFTEDYLNGIRKKNEGQRPKYYVKDSHPAIISPEIFDRVQEEMFLRVRLVLDEKGEKSNIGNRYSSKYLFSNLLVCGNCGQVSDVERKEGRLYGDAVQEWRRGRWYVGVLRPCKMRR
;
A
#
# COMPACT_ATOMS: atom_id res chain seq x y z
N MET A 1 -28.44 27.89 31.21
CA MET A 1 -28.10 27.83 29.79
C MET A 1 -29.41 27.76 29.03
N TYR A 2 -29.70 28.73 28.17
CA TYR A 2 -30.99 28.84 27.50
C TYR A 2 -30.88 28.27 26.09
N PHE A 3 -31.69 27.26 25.74
CA PHE A 3 -31.68 26.65 24.42
C PHE A 3 -32.79 27.26 23.55
N GLU A 4 -32.42 28.15 22.62
CA GLU A 4 -33.38 28.92 21.79
C GLU A 4 -34.28 28.04 20.91
N ASN A 5 -33.76 26.94 20.38
CA ASN A 5 -34.51 26.06 19.46
C ASN A 5 -35.61 25.24 20.16
N GLU A 6 -35.47 24.94 21.45
CA GLU A 6 -36.43 24.13 22.20
C GLU A 6 -37.28 24.96 23.18
N LYS A 7 -37.01 26.27 23.32
CA LYS A 7 -37.61 27.15 24.34
C LYS A 7 -37.54 26.55 25.75
N LEU A 8 -36.44 25.87 26.07
CA LEU A 8 -36.20 25.23 27.36
C LEU A 8 -35.14 26.00 28.13
N ASP A 9 -35.48 26.41 29.35
CA ASP A 9 -34.57 27.04 30.30
C ASP A 9 -33.98 25.96 31.21
N SER A 10 -32.66 25.76 31.15
CA SER A 10 -31.97 24.73 31.93
C SER A 10 -31.98 24.99 33.44
N LEU A 11 -32.53 26.12 33.90
CA LEU A 11 -32.74 26.42 35.32
C LEU A 11 -33.95 25.69 35.92
N ASN A 12 -34.83 25.13 35.08
CA ASN A 12 -35.94 24.29 35.53
C ASN A 12 -35.50 22.81 35.63
N PRO A 13 -35.57 22.18 36.82
CA PRO A 13 -35.16 20.78 37.02
C PRO A 13 -35.86 19.78 36.09
N VAL A 14 -37.10 20.06 35.68
CA VAL A 14 -37.86 19.22 34.74
C VAL A 14 -37.32 19.35 33.32
N ALA A 15 -36.91 20.55 32.92
CA ALA A 15 -36.32 20.81 31.60
C ALA A 15 -34.92 20.20 31.47
N GLU A 16 -34.10 20.29 32.53
CA GLU A 16 -32.78 19.64 32.57
C GLU A 16 -32.88 18.11 32.46
N ALA A 17 -33.83 17.49 33.17
CA ALA A 17 -34.09 16.06 33.07
C ALA A 17 -34.56 15.66 31.66
N TYR A 18 -35.43 16.46 31.04
CA TYR A 18 -35.90 16.23 29.66
C TYR A 18 -34.76 16.34 28.64
N ILE A 19 -33.90 17.35 28.74
CA ILE A 19 -32.73 17.52 27.86
C ILE A 19 -31.77 16.33 28.01
N THR A 20 -31.51 15.90 29.23
CA THR A 20 -30.62 14.76 29.50
C THR A 20 -31.19 13.48 28.90
N LEU A 21 -32.49 13.22 29.09
CA LEU A 21 -33.16 12.06 28.51
C LEU A 21 -33.15 12.12 26.97
N SER A 22 -33.47 13.27 26.40
CA SER A 22 -33.49 13.47 24.94
C SER A 22 -32.09 13.30 24.34
N GLY A 23 -31.05 13.80 25.01
CA GLY A 23 -29.66 13.58 24.64
C GLY A 23 -29.26 12.11 24.69
N ALA A 24 -29.69 11.38 25.72
CA ALA A 24 -29.45 9.94 25.83
C ALA A 24 -30.15 9.15 24.70
N VAL A 25 -31.41 9.47 24.41
CA VAL A 25 -32.17 8.85 23.30
C VAL A 25 -31.51 9.15 21.95
N ALA A 26 -31.15 10.41 21.69
CA ALA A 26 -30.47 10.80 20.45
C ALA A 26 -29.10 10.11 20.27
N GLN A 27 -28.37 9.88 21.38
CA GLN A 27 -27.11 9.14 21.36
C GLN A 27 -27.34 7.65 21.05
N GLU A 28 -28.38 7.04 21.60
CA GLU A 28 -28.77 5.66 21.32
C GLU A 28 -29.22 5.47 19.86
N GLU A 29 -30.03 6.39 19.34
CA GLU A 29 -30.43 6.39 17.92
C GLU A 29 -29.21 6.52 17.00
N SER A 30 -28.29 7.44 17.31
CA SER A 30 -27.06 7.62 16.55
C SER A 30 -26.22 6.34 16.51
N ARG A 31 -26.14 5.63 17.65
CA ARG A 31 -25.46 4.34 17.74
C ARG A 31 -26.17 3.27 16.91
N ASN A 32 -27.49 3.14 17.05
CA ASN A 32 -28.30 2.16 16.30
C ASN A 32 -28.19 2.38 14.79
N ILE A 33 -28.23 3.64 14.32
CA ILE A 33 -28.04 3.98 12.89
C ILE A 33 -26.65 3.55 12.41
N SER A 34 -25.60 3.83 13.19
CA SER A 34 -24.23 3.43 12.86
C SER A 34 -24.09 1.90 12.77
N GLU A 35 -24.66 1.16 13.73
CA GLU A 35 -24.66 -0.29 13.76
C GLU A 35 -25.43 -0.89 12.58
N ASN A 36 -26.62 -0.35 12.26
CA ASN A 36 -27.41 -0.76 11.10
C ASN A 36 -26.69 -0.53 9.78
N MET A 37 -25.99 0.61 9.63
CA MET A 37 -25.16 0.87 8.44
C MET A 37 -24.00 -0.11 8.33
N GLN A 38 -23.30 -0.41 9.44
CA GLN A 38 -22.23 -1.41 9.43
C GLN A 38 -22.76 -2.79 9.05
N TRP A 39 -23.89 -3.20 9.63
CA TRP A 39 -24.54 -4.47 9.31
C TRP A 39 -24.94 -4.56 7.83
N ALA A 40 -25.55 -3.52 7.27
CA ALA A 40 -25.91 -3.46 5.86
C ALA A 40 -24.69 -3.56 4.94
N VAL A 41 -23.58 -2.92 5.29
CA VAL A 41 -22.31 -3.02 4.55
C VAL A 41 -21.70 -4.41 4.65
N THR A 42 -21.69 -5.02 5.84
CA THR A 42 -21.19 -6.39 6.03
C THR A 42 -22.01 -7.41 5.24
N ARG A 43 -23.34 -7.30 5.23
CA ARG A 43 -24.24 -8.10 4.38
C ARG A 43 -23.86 -8.01 2.89
N ARG A 44 -23.54 -6.82 2.39
CA ARG A 44 -23.08 -6.64 0.99
C ARG A 44 -21.72 -7.28 0.73
N PHE A 45 -20.82 -7.28 1.72
CA PHE A 45 -19.53 -7.98 1.58
C PHE A 45 -19.71 -9.49 1.51
N GLU A 46 -20.60 -10.06 2.31
CA GLU A 46 -20.95 -11.49 2.28
C GLU A 46 -21.54 -11.90 0.93
N GLN A 47 -22.38 -11.05 0.35
CA GLN A 47 -22.99 -11.27 -0.96
C GLN A 47 -22.05 -10.94 -2.14
N GLY A 48 -20.91 -10.30 -1.88
CA GLY A 48 -19.97 -9.85 -2.91
C GLY A 48 -20.44 -8.67 -3.77
N THR A 49 -21.60 -8.09 -3.49
CA THR A 49 -22.25 -7.02 -4.28
C THR A 49 -21.82 -5.61 -3.87
N PHE A 50 -20.68 -5.46 -3.19
CA PHE A 50 -20.26 -4.15 -2.71
C PHE A 50 -19.64 -3.31 -3.84
N THR A 51 -20.40 -2.30 -4.28
CA THR A 51 -20.11 -1.51 -5.49
C THR A 51 -19.58 -0.10 -5.24
N ASN A 52 -19.22 0.27 -4.01
CA ASN A 52 -18.78 1.64 -3.71
C ASN A 52 -17.29 1.86 -4.04
N TYR A 53 -16.95 1.68 -5.31
CA TYR A 53 -15.62 1.89 -5.84
C TYR A 53 -15.46 3.31 -6.37
N LYS A 54 -14.43 4.03 -5.89
CA LYS A 54 -13.95 5.24 -6.58
C LYS A 54 -13.23 4.81 -7.85
N ALA A 55 -13.38 5.55 -8.95
CA ALA A 55 -12.65 5.31 -10.19
C ALA A 55 -11.13 5.29 -9.94
N PHE A 56 -10.43 4.35 -10.58
CA PHE A 56 -8.98 4.18 -10.47
C PHE A 56 -8.41 3.78 -11.84
N MET A 57 -7.10 3.93 -12.03
CA MET A 57 -6.48 3.74 -13.35
C MET A 57 -6.88 2.40 -13.98
N GLY A 58 -7.38 2.45 -15.21
CA GLY A 58 -7.81 1.26 -15.97
C GLY A 58 -9.29 0.92 -15.82
N TYR A 59 -9.98 1.45 -14.81
CA TYR A 59 -11.39 1.17 -14.55
C TYR A 59 -12.22 2.41 -14.28
N GLN A 60 -13.42 2.44 -14.87
CA GLN A 60 -14.47 3.39 -14.54
C GLN A 60 -15.59 2.68 -13.81
N CYS A 61 -16.17 3.34 -12.80
CA CYS A 61 -17.34 2.84 -12.09
C CYS A 61 -18.58 3.42 -12.77
N ILE A 62 -19.37 2.58 -13.43
CA ILE A 62 -20.64 2.95 -14.07
C ILE A 62 -21.72 2.15 -13.34
N GLU A 63 -22.67 2.84 -12.70
CA GLU A 63 -23.79 2.22 -11.96
C GLU A 63 -23.36 1.21 -10.87
N GLY A 64 -22.12 1.32 -10.38
CA GLY A 64 -21.56 0.42 -9.37
C GLY A 64 -20.73 -0.74 -9.93
N GLU A 65 -20.70 -0.91 -11.25
CA GLU A 65 -19.88 -1.92 -11.92
C GLU A 65 -18.56 -1.34 -12.42
N LEU A 66 -17.50 -2.15 -12.35
CA LEU A 66 -16.17 -1.78 -12.83
C LEU A 66 -16.04 -2.13 -14.31
N VAL A 67 -16.03 -1.11 -15.15
CA VAL A 67 -15.86 -1.22 -16.60
C VAL A 67 -14.43 -0.86 -16.99
N ILE A 68 -13.80 -1.67 -17.83
CA ILE A 68 -12.42 -1.43 -18.31
C ILE A 68 -12.41 -0.25 -19.29
N VAL A 69 -11.47 0.68 -19.08
CA VAL A 69 -11.16 1.74 -20.04
C VAL A 69 -9.91 1.31 -20.84
N PRO A 70 -10.02 0.96 -22.13
CA PRO A 70 -8.93 0.35 -22.90
C PRO A 70 -7.62 1.14 -22.86
N GLU A 71 -7.67 2.45 -23.10
CA GLU A 71 -6.49 3.33 -23.13
C GLU A 71 -5.73 3.31 -21.79
N GLN A 72 -6.47 3.32 -20.67
CA GLN A 72 -5.86 3.28 -19.34
C GLN A 72 -5.40 1.86 -18.97
N ALA A 73 -6.09 0.83 -19.47
CA ALA A 73 -5.72 -0.56 -19.24
C ALA A 73 -4.37 -0.91 -19.89
N GLU A 74 -4.05 -0.33 -21.03
CA GLU A 74 -2.72 -0.46 -21.66
C GLU A 74 -1.61 0.11 -20.77
N VAL A 75 -1.84 1.27 -20.14
CA VAL A 75 -0.89 1.85 -19.18
C VAL A 75 -0.67 0.92 -18.00
N VAL A 76 -1.74 0.30 -17.48
CA VAL A 76 -1.62 -0.68 -16.39
C VAL A 76 -0.78 -1.88 -16.82
N LYS A 77 -1.07 -2.48 -17.98
CA LYS A 77 -0.27 -3.60 -18.54
C LYS A 77 1.20 -3.23 -18.66
N MET A 78 1.49 -2.06 -19.23
CA MET A 78 2.84 -1.54 -19.38
C MET A 78 3.58 -1.39 -18.03
N ILE A 79 2.90 -0.96 -16.97
CA ILE A 79 3.49 -0.86 -15.63
C ILE A 79 3.87 -2.23 -15.08
N PHE A 80 3.01 -3.24 -15.26
CA PHE A 80 3.30 -4.62 -14.84
C PHE A 80 4.49 -5.20 -15.62
N ASP A 81 4.54 -4.98 -16.94
CA ASP A 81 5.64 -5.42 -17.79
C ASP A 81 6.98 -4.75 -17.42
N PHE A 82 6.98 -3.43 -17.16
CA PHE A 82 8.19 -2.75 -16.67
C PHE A 82 8.68 -3.32 -15.34
N TYR A 83 7.77 -3.66 -14.44
CA TYR A 83 8.17 -4.25 -13.17
C TYR A 83 8.81 -5.64 -13.35
N LEU A 84 8.21 -6.49 -14.19
CA LEU A 84 8.70 -7.83 -14.52
C LEU A 84 10.04 -7.80 -15.26
N THR A 85 10.28 -6.79 -16.09
CA THR A 85 11.59 -6.60 -16.76
C THR A 85 12.71 -6.12 -15.83
N GLY A 86 12.41 -5.84 -14.55
CA GLY A 86 13.40 -5.48 -13.54
C GLY A 86 13.48 -4.00 -13.20
N TYR A 87 12.57 -3.16 -13.72
CA TYR A 87 12.57 -1.74 -13.40
C TYR A 87 12.21 -1.51 -11.92
N THR A 88 12.87 -0.53 -11.31
CA THR A 88 12.52 -0.02 -9.98
C THR A 88 11.32 0.92 -10.06
N PHE A 89 10.59 1.11 -8.96
CA PHE A 89 9.44 2.03 -8.93
C PHE A 89 9.80 3.46 -9.39
N ALA A 90 11.02 3.92 -9.09
CA ALA A 90 11.51 5.23 -9.52
C ALA A 90 11.76 5.29 -11.04
N GLN A 91 12.27 4.21 -11.64
CA GLN A 91 12.46 4.14 -13.09
C GLN A 91 11.12 4.05 -13.81
N ILE A 92 10.16 3.27 -13.30
CA ILE A 92 8.80 3.21 -13.86
C ILE A 92 8.16 4.59 -13.84
N LYS A 93 8.26 5.30 -12.71
CA LYS A 93 7.81 6.70 -12.60
C LYS A 93 8.43 7.59 -13.68
N ALA A 94 9.76 7.56 -13.82
CA ALA A 94 10.47 8.40 -14.78
C ALA A 94 10.07 8.09 -16.23
N GLU A 95 9.85 6.82 -16.58
CA GLU A 95 9.38 6.42 -17.90
C GLU A 95 7.94 6.87 -18.19
N LEU A 96 7.04 6.77 -17.20
CA LEU A 96 5.66 7.25 -17.34
C LEU A 96 5.62 8.77 -17.54
N GLU A 97 6.42 9.51 -16.77
CA GLU A 97 6.53 10.98 -16.88
C GLU A 97 7.16 11.40 -18.22
N LYS A 98 8.20 10.70 -18.68
CA LYS A 98 8.83 10.92 -19.99
C LYS A 98 7.86 10.72 -21.16
N ARG A 99 6.92 9.79 -21.03
CA ARG A 99 5.86 9.51 -22.00
C ARG A 99 4.65 10.44 -21.87
N ASN A 100 4.68 11.42 -20.96
CA ASN A 100 3.56 12.33 -20.65
C ASN A 100 2.25 11.62 -20.27
N ILE A 101 2.35 10.43 -19.67
CA ILE A 101 1.17 9.67 -19.24
C ILE A 101 0.65 10.29 -17.94
N LYS A 102 -0.60 10.75 -17.96
CA LYS A 102 -1.26 11.31 -16.78
C LYS A 102 -1.77 10.20 -15.85
N THR A 103 -1.80 10.50 -14.55
CA THR A 103 -2.46 9.64 -13.54
C THR A 103 -3.97 9.64 -13.72
N ALA A 104 -4.68 8.72 -13.06
CA ALA A 104 -6.15 8.63 -13.12
C ALA A 104 -6.86 9.91 -12.63
N THR A 105 -6.20 10.71 -11.79
CA THR A 105 -6.69 12.00 -11.30
C THR A 105 -6.24 13.18 -12.20
N GLY A 106 -5.62 12.90 -13.34
CA GLY A 106 -5.16 13.92 -14.29
C GLY A 106 -3.83 14.61 -13.92
N LYS A 107 -3.16 14.18 -12.85
CA LYS A 107 -1.85 14.73 -12.46
C LYS A 107 -0.76 14.23 -13.39
N SER A 108 0.17 15.10 -13.77
CA SER A 108 1.34 14.78 -14.60
C SER A 108 2.44 14.06 -13.82
N GLN A 109 2.58 14.34 -12.52
CA GLN A 109 3.59 13.72 -11.68
C GLN A 109 3.07 12.43 -11.04
N TRP A 110 3.86 11.37 -11.14
CA TRP A 110 3.57 10.08 -10.53
C TRP A 110 4.22 9.97 -9.16
N ASP A 111 3.54 9.29 -8.24
CA ASP A 111 4.12 8.93 -6.95
C ASP A 111 4.51 7.44 -6.94
N THR A 112 5.70 7.14 -6.42
CA THR A 112 6.20 5.76 -6.35
C THR A 112 5.32 4.90 -5.45
N THR A 113 4.73 5.47 -4.40
CA THR A 113 3.78 4.73 -3.55
C THR A 113 2.50 4.37 -4.28
N THR A 114 2.10 5.17 -5.28
CA THR A 114 0.92 4.89 -6.12
C THR A 114 1.20 3.71 -7.02
N ILE A 115 2.36 3.68 -7.68
CA ILE A 115 2.80 2.55 -8.52
C ILE A 115 2.89 1.27 -7.68
N GLN A 116 3.48 1.34 -6.49
CA GLN A 116 3.55 0.20 -5.58
C GLN A 116 2.17 -0.30 -5.15
N LYS A 117 1.23 0.60 -4.84
CA LYS A 117 -0.16 0.23 -4.52
C LYS A 117 -0.86 -0.39 -5.71
N MET A 118 -0.59 0.07 -6.94
CA MET A 118 -1.18 -0.51 -8.15
C MET A 118 -0.73 -1.95 -8.34
N LEU A 119 0.57 -2.22 -8.24
CA LEU A 119 1.11 -3.58 -8.40
C LEU A 119 0.61 -4.57 -7.33
N LYS A 120 0.21 -4.09 -6.15
CA LYS A 120 -0.35 -4.91 -5.06
C LYS A 120 -1.87 -5.06 -5.10
N ASN A 121 -2.56 -4.34 -5.98
CA ASN A 121 -4.01 -4.27 -5.96
C ASN A 121 -4.61 -5.48 -6.67
N GLU A 122 -5.25 -6.37 -5.91
CA GLU A 122 -5.87 -7.60 -6.43
C GLU A 122 -6.96 -7.34 -7.48
N LYS A 123 -7.52 -6.13 -7.53
CA LYS A 123 -8.50 -5.75 -8.54
C LYS A 123 -7.98 -5.80 -9.96
N TYR A 124 -6.66 -5.69 -10.19
CA TYR A 124 -6.16 -5.78 -11.57
C TYR A 124 -6.27 -7.19 -12.15
N LYS A 125 -6.35 -8.22 -11.31
CA LYS A 125 -6.60 -9.62 -11.71
C LYS A 125 -8.08 -10.05 -11.65
N GLY A 126 -8.99 -9.09 -11.43
CA GLY A 126 -10.45 -9.37 -11.36
C GLY A 126 -10.95 -9.78 -9.97
N ASP A 127 -10.09 -9.82 -8.96
CA ASP A 127 -10.48 -10.22 -7.60
C ASP A 127 -10.79 -9.00 -6.72
N SER A 128 -11.64 -9.17 -5.71
CA SER A 128 -11.98 -8.13 -4.74
C SER A 128 -11.84 -8.63 -3.30
N LEU A 129 -11.03 -7.94 -2.49
CA LEU A 129 -10.93 -8.18 -1.05
C LEU A 129 -11.63 -7.07 -0.27
N PHE A 130 -12.71 -7.43 0.41
CA PHE A 130 -13.51 -6.54 1.24
C PHE A 130 -13.06 -6.51 2.70
N GLN A 131 -13.53 -5.50 3.44
CA GLN A 131 -13.27 -5.31 4.87
C GLN A 131 -11.77 -5.24 5.27
N LYS A 132 -10.95 -4.60 4.43
CA LYS A 132 -9.54 -4.28 4.76
C LYS A 132 -9.39 -3.30 5.92
N THR A 133 -10.43 -2.51 6.20
CA THR A 133 -10.49 -1.55 7.32
C THR A 133 -11.84 -1.66 8.00
N PHE A 134 -11.89 -1.30 9.27
CA PHE A 134 -13.13 -1.19 10.04
C PHE A 134 -13.08 0.05 10.94
N THR A 135 -14.26 0.51 11.37
CA THR A 135 -14.39 1.60 12.35
C THR A 135 -14.45 0.97 13.74
N GLU A 136 -13.52 1.34 14.62
CA GLU A 136 -13.41 0.79 15.98
C GLU A 136 -14.41 1.45 16.92
N ASP A 137 -14.57 2.77 16.81
CA ASP A 137 -15.45 3.57 17.66
C ASP A 137 -16.38 4.46 16.82
N TYR A 138 -17.67 4.41 17.11
CA TYR A 138 -18.70 5.18 16.42
C TYR A 138 -18.70 6.66 16.81
N LEU A 139 -18.23 7.01 18.01
CA LEU A 139 -18.13 8.39 18.48
C LEU A 139 -16.97 9.12 17.83
N ASN A 140 -15.80 8.48 17.80
CA ASN A 140 -14.57 9.10 17.33
C ASN A 140 -14.33 8.91 15.82
N GLY A 141 -15.08 8.03 15.16
CA GLY A 141 -14.98 7.78 13.72
C GLY A 141 -13.61 7.23 13.27
N ILE A 142 -12.83 6.69 14.21
CA ILE A 142 -11.45 6.25 13.94
C ILE A 142 -11.49 4.95 13.12
N ARG A 143 -10.85 4.99 11.95
CA ARG A 143 -10.71 3.84 11.05
C ARG A 143 -9.38 3.14 11.27
N LYS A 144 -9.44 1.83 11.50
CA LYS A 144 -8.27 0.97 11.70
C LYS A 144 -8.17 -0.07 10.59
N LYS A 145 -6.94 -0.53 10.33
CA LYS A 145 -6.73 -1.68 9.44
C LYS A 145 -7.21 -2.96 10.12
N ASN A 146 -7.81 -3.84 9.32
CA ASN A 146 -8.22 -5.15 9.79
C ASN A 146 -7.03 -6.11 9.72
N GLU A 147 -6.49 -6.46 10.88
CA GLU A 147 -5.39 -7.41 11.06
C GLU A 147 -5.90 -8.81 11.48
N GLY A 148 -7.22 -8.99 11.56
CA GLY A 148 -7.88 -10.23 11.99
C GLY A 148 -9.00 -10.02 13.00
N GLN A 149 -9.26 -8.77 13.41
CA GLN A 149 -10.34 -8.43 14.34
C GLN A 149 -11.74 -8.72 13.76
N ARG A 150 -11.88 -8.68 12.43
CA ARG A 150 -13.13 -8.98 11.72
C ARG A 150 -12.86 -9.89 10.52
N PRO A 151 -13.85 -10.67 10.05
CA PRO A 151 -13.67 -11.46 8.83
C PRO A 151 -13.33 -10.57 7.63
N LYS A 152 -12.55 -11.12 6.70
CA LYS A 152 -12.28 -10.50 5.39
C LYS A 152 -12.96 -11.36 4.34
N TYR A 153 -13.67 -10.72 3.42
CA TYR A 153 -14.40 -11.42 2.36
C TYR A 153 -13.61 -11.30 1.06
N TYR A 154 -13.23 -12.44 0.49
CA TYR A 154 -12.50 -12.51 -0.77
C TYR A 154 -13.45 -13.04 -1.85
N VAL A 155 -13.68 -12.22 -2.88
CA VAL A 155 -14.53 -12.57 -4.02
C VAL A 155 -13.63 -12.70 -5.24
N LYS A 156 -13.66 -13.88 -5.86
CA LYS A 156 -12.95 -14.17 -7.11
C LYS A 156 -13.78 -13.72 -8.30
N ASP A 157 -13.11 -13.28 -9.36
CA ASP A 157 -13.74 -12.92 -10.65
C ASP A 157 -14.96 -12.00 -10.49
N SER A 158 -14.76 -10.95 -9.70
CA SER A 158 -15.79 -9.95 -9.39
C SER A 158 -16.06 -9.00 -10.54
N HIS A 159 -15.05 -8.75 -11.38
CA HIS A 159 -15.10 -7.81 -12.50
C HIS A 159 -14.05 -8.18 -13.55
N PRO A 160 -14.20 -7.71 -14.80
CA PRO A 160 -13.28 -8.06 -15.89
C PRO A 160 -11.83 -7.73 -15.53
N ALA A 161 -10.92 -8.70 -15.62
CA ALA A 161 -9.51 -8.51 -15.29
C ALA A 161 -8.75 -7.77 -16.39
N ILE A 162 -7.84 -6.85 -16.01
CA ILE A 162 -6.89 -6.20 -16.94
C ILE A 162 -5.64 -7.07 -17.12
N ILE A 163 -5.20 -7.73 -16.05
CA ILE A 163 -3.99 -8.54 -15.97
C ILE A 163 -4.39 -9.99 -15.67
N SER A 164 -3.73 -10.96 -16.31
CA SER A 164 -3.98 -12.36 -15.99
C SER A 164 -3.51 -12.69 -14.56
N PRO A 165 -4.18 -13.63 -13.86
CA PRO A 165 -3.74 -14.08 -12.54
C PRO A 165 -2.26 -14.49 -12.51
N GLU A 166 -1.78 -15.15 -13.56
CA GLU A 166 -0.40 -15.59 -13.70
C GLU A 166 0.62 -14.42 -13.66
N ILE A 167 0.35 -13.34 -14.40
CA ILE A 167 1.23 -12.16 -14.41
C ILE A 167 1.20 -11.48 -13.04
N PHE A 168 0.01 -11.37 -12.44
CA PHE A 168 -0.15 -10.76 -11.12
C PHE A 168 0.62 -11.52 -10.05
N ASP A 169 0.50 -12.85 -10.03
CA ASP A 169 1.16 -13.71 -9.06
C ASP A 169 2.69 -13.66 -9.22
N ARG A 170 3.20 -13.69 -10.46
CA ARG A 170 4.64 -13.47 -10.74
C ARG A 170 5.14 -12.13 -10.21
N VAL A 171 4.36 -11.06 -10.36
CA VAL A 171 4.72 -9.74 -9.81
C VAL A 171 4.77 -9.77 -8.28
N GLN A 172 3.85 -10.47 -7.61
CA GLN A 172 3.89 -10.61 -6.15
C GLN A 172 5.10 -11.41 -5.69
N GLU A 173 5.43 -12.50 -6.39
CA GLU A 173 6.62 -13.31 -6.13
C GLU A 173 7.89 -12.49 -6.30
N GLU A 174 8.05 -11.79 -7.42
CA GLU A 174 9.16 -10.87 -7.67
C GLU A 174 9.27 -9.80 -6.58
N MET A 175 8.12 -9.24 -6.16
CA MET A 175 8.10 -8.25 -5.10
C MET A 175 8.53 -8.84 -3.75
N PHE A 176 8.11 -10.07 -3.45
CA PHE A 176 8.54 -10.80 -2.26
C PHE A 176 10.03 -11.12 -2.28
N LEU A 177 10.58 -11.52 -3.43
CA LEU A 177 12.01 -11.80 -3.61
C LEU A 177 12.87 -10.53 -3.51
N ARG A 178 12.39 -9.40 -4.03
CA ARG A 178 13.09 -8.11 -3.96
C ARG A 178 13.07 -7.50 -2.57
N VAL A 179 12.14 -7.91 -1.71
CA VAL A 179 12.15 -7.56 -0.29
C VAL A 179 13.30 -8.32 0.37
N ARG A 180 14.35 -7.59 0.75
CA ARG A 180 15.48 -8.15 1.46
C ARG A 180 15.04 -8.63 2.84
N LEU A 181 14.89 -9.94 2.99
CA LEU A 181 14.73 -10.57 4.30
C LEU A 181 16.11 -10.65 4.95
N VAL A 182 16.29 -9.95 6.08
CA VAL A 182 17.35 -10.31 7.02
C VAL A 182 16.69 -11.12 8.12
N LEU A 183 17.28 -12.26 8.43
CA LEU A 183 16.90 -13.04 9.60
C LEU A 183 17.59 -12.37 10.79
N ASP A 184 16.80 -11.88 11.75
CA ASP A 184 17.36 -11.47 13.04
C ASP A 184 17.90 -12.71 13.76
N GLU A 185 18.76 -12.52 14.78
CA GLU A 185 19.38 -13.61 15.57
C GLU A 185 18.37 -14.59 16.20
N LYS A 186 17.09 -14.20 16.27
CA LYS A 186 15.97 -15.00 16.77
C LYS A 186 15.21 -15.79 15.68
N GLY A 187 15.68 -15.75 14.43
CA GLY A 187 15.01 -16.39 13.29
C GLY A 187 13.75 -15.65 12.80
N GLU A 188 13.46 -14.46 13.34
CA GLU A 188 12.35 -13.62 12.91
C GLU A 188 12.74 -12.83 11.66
N LYS A 189 11.82 -12.77 10.69
CA LYS A 189 12.01 -12.07 9.42
C LYS A 189 11.88 -10.56 9.64
N SER A 190 13.00 -9.84 9.73
CA SER A 190 12.98 -8.38 9.82
C SER A 190 13.15 -7.74 8.44
N ASN A 191 12.26 -6.77 8.15
CA ASN A 191 12.30 -6.00 6.90
C ASN A 191 13.31 -4.86 7.06
N ILE A 192 14.56 -5.06 6.62
CA ILE A 192 15.53 -3.97 6.53
C ILE A 192 15.22 -3.19 5.26
N GLY A 193 14.51 -2.07 5.44
CA GLY A 193 14.04 -1.12 4.44
C GLY A 193 14.61 -1.24 3.02
N ASN A 194 13.68 -1.36 2.06
CA ASN A 194 13.87 -1.38 0.61
C ASN A 194 14.90 -0.34 0.12
N ARG A 195 16.15 -0.78 -0.05
CA ARG A 195 17.11 -0.12 -0.94
C ARG A 195 17.62 -1.11 -1.96
N TYR A 196 16.73 -1.64 -2.80
CA TYR A 196 17.17 -2.31 -4.02
C TYR A 196 17.94 -1.29 -4.87
N SER A 197 19.25 -1.49 -4.98
CA SER A 197 20.14 -0.66 -5.77
C SER A 197 20.80 -1.56 -6.80
N SER A 198 20.30 -1.54 -8.04
CA SER A 198 20.96 -2.21 -9.18
C SER A 198 22.25 -1.50 -9.61
N LYS A 199 22.69 -0.47 -8.87
CA LYS A 199 23.85 0.36 -9.22
C LYS A 199 25.17 -0.41 -9.21
N TYR A 200 25.31 -1.45 -8.37
CA TYR A 200 26.50 -2.30 -8.30
C TYR A 200 26.13 -3.77 -8.06
N LEU A 201 26.90 -4.70 -8.63
CA LEU A 201 26.66 -6.15 -8.59
C LEU A 201 26.53 -6.71 -7.16
N PHE A 202 27.34 -6.19 -6.24
CA PHE A 202 27.36 -6.59 -4.82
C PHE A 202 26.55 -5.67 -3.91
N SER A 203 25.79 -4.73 -4.47
CA SER A 203 24.90 -3.87 -3.68
C SER A 203 23.92 -4.76 -2.93
N ASN A 204 23.89 -4.64 -1.60
CA ASN A 204 23.03 -5.44 -0.72
C ASN A 204 23.36 -6.94 -0.61
N LEU A 205 24.49 -7.41 -1.14
CA LEU A 205 24.94 -8.79 -0.91
C LEU A 205 25.99 -8.88 0.20
N LEU A 206 26.82 -7.84 0.34
CA LEU A 206 27.89 -7.79 1.34
C LEU A 206 27.34 -7.42 2.71
N VAL A 207 27.55 -8.31 3.68
CA VAL A 207 27.18 -8.13 5.09
C VAL A 207 28.46 -8.21 5.93
N CYS A 208 28.62 -7.29 6.89
CA CYS A 208 29.77 -7.32 7.79
C CYS A 208 29.61 -8.47 8.80
N GLY A 209 30.57 -9.39 8.84
CA GLY A 209 30.55 -10.53 9.79
C GLY A 209 30.65 -10.14 11.28
N ASN A 210 31.03 -8.89 11.59
CA ASN A 210 31.19 -8.42 12.97
C ASN A 210 29.98 -7.62 13.51
N CYS A 211 29.21 -6.97 12.64
CA CYS A 211 28.08 -6.13 13.06
C CYS A 211 26.77 -6.40 12.32
N GLY A 212 26.75 -7.35 11.38
CA GLY A 212 25.55 -7.72 10.61
C GLY A 212 25.05 -6.62 9.66
N GLN A 213 25.71 -5.46 9.59
CA GLN A 213 25.28 -4.36 8.73
C GLN A 213 25.71 -4.56 7.28
N VAL A 214 24.87 -4.07 6.37
CA VAL A 214 25.10 -4.06 4.94
C VAL A 214 26.27 -3.13 4.60
N SER A 215 27.24 -3.63 3.84
CA SER A 215 28.34 -2.80 3.37
C SER A 215 27.93 -2.00 2.15
N ASP A 216 28.17 -0.68 2.18
CA ASP A 216 28.04 0.18 1.02
C ASP A 216 29.18 -0.11 0.03
N VAL A 217 28.85 -0.31 -1.25
CA VAL A 217 29.83 -0.48 -2.32
C VAL A 217 30.27 0.91 -2.80
N GLU A 218 31.53 1.27 -2.54
CA GLU A 218 32.13 2.51 -3.02
C GLU A 218 32.97 2.31 -4.30
N ARG A 219 32.93 3.28 -5.21
CA ARG A 219 33.86 3.39 -6.32
C ARG A 219 35.12 4.11 -5.84
N LYS A 220 36.29 3.48 -5.93
CA LYS A 220 37.58 4.15 -5.76
C LYS A 220 38.40 4.02 -7.05
N GLU A 221 38.96 5.13 -7.51
CA GLU A 221 39.99 5.16 -8.56
C GLU A 221 41.36 5.13 -7.86
N GLY A 222 42.07 4.01 -7.94
CA GLY A 222 43.40 3.85 -7.33
C GLY A 222 43.70 2.43 -6.85
N ARG A 223 44.97 2.19 -6.47
CA ARG A 223 45.44 0.91 -5.89
C ARG A 223 44.84 0.75 -4.49
N LEU A 224 44.09 -0.32 -4.29
CA LEU A 224 43.43 -0.62 -3.01
C LEU A 224 44.35 -1.45 -2.11
N TYR A 225 44.41 -1.09 -0.83
CA TYR A 225 45.00 -1.91 0.23
C TYR A 225 43.85 -2.56 1.02
N GLY A 226 43.80 -3.90 1.05
CA GLY A 226 42.80 -4.71 1.76
C GLY A 226 42.08 -5.75 0.88
N ASP A 227 41.32 -6.65 1.51
CA ASP A 227 40.51 -7.72 0.87
C ASP A 227 39.42 -7.11 -0.02
N ALA A 228 39.75 -6.86 -1.28
CA ALA A 228 38.88 -6.26 -2.26
C ALA A 228 38.57 -7.26 -3.38
N VAL A 229 37.29 -7.49 -3.66
CA VAL A 229 36.87 -8.33 -4.79
C VAL A 229 36.89 -7.47 -6.06
N GLN A 230 37.67 -7.89 -7.05
CA GLN A 230 37.85 -7.19 -8.33
C GLN A 230 37.23 -7.98 -9.49
N GLU A 231 36.55 -7.30 -10.40
CA GLU A 231 35.98 -7.91 -11.61
C GLU A 231 36.11 -6.98 -12.83
N TRP A 232 36.33 -7.55 -14.02
CA TRP A 232 36.49 -6.80 -15.28
C TRP A 232 35.27 -6.96 -16.18
N ARG A 233 34.64 -5.85 -16.58
CA ARG A 233 33.47 -5.86 -17.50
C ARG A 233 33.44 -4.60 -18.37
N ARG A 234 33.11 -4.75 -19.66
CA ARG A 234 33.03 -3.63 -20.65
C ARG A 234 34.28 -2.71 -20.64
N GLY A 235 35.48 -3.31 -20.56
CA GLY A 235 36.74 -2.55 -20.61
C GLY A 235 37.11 -1.80 -19.34
N ARG A 236 36.46 -2.06 -18.19
CA ARG A 236 36.75 -1.40 -16.91
C ARG A 236 36.78 -2.37 -15.73
N TRP A 237 37.60 -2.03 -14.74
CA TRP A 237 37.69 -2.73 -13.45
C TRP A 237 36.65 -2.19 -12.48
N TYR A 238 35.93 -3.09 -11.83
CA TYR A 238 35.01 -2.83 -10.73
C TYR A 238 35.65 -3.38 -9.46
N VAL A 239 35.62 -2.58 -8.39
CA VAL A 239 36.13 -3.04 -7.10
C VAL A 239 35.12 -2.76 -6.00
N GLY A 240 34.75 -3.81 -5.26
CA GLY A 240 33.98 -3.69 -4.04
C GLY A 240 34.91 -3.53 -2.84
N VAL A 241 34.84 -2.39 -2.15
CA VAL A 241 35.58 -2.16 -0.90
C VAL A 241 34.61 -2.28 0.26
N LEU A 242 34.87 -3.18 1.20
CA LEU A 242 34.15 -3.23 2.46
C LEU A 242 34.55 -2.00 3.29
N ARG A 243 33.59 -1.11 3.60
CA ARG A 243 33.85 -0.01 4.54
C ARG A 243 34.24 -0.61 5.90
N PRO A 244 35.30 -0.12 6.57
CA PRO A 244 35.60 -0.53 7.93
C PRO A 244 34.41 -0.20 8.84
N CYS A 245 33.97 -1.18 9.61
CA CYS A 245 32.88 -1.07 10.55
C CYS A 245 33.15 0.11 11.51
N LYS A 246 32.37 1.19 11.42
CA LYS A 246 32.37 2.24 12.43
C LYS A 246 31.72 1.63 13.68
N MET A 247 32.51 1.00 14.55
CA MET A 247 32.09 0.76 15.92
C MET A 247 31.67 2.13 16.48
N ARG A 248 30.37 2.32 16.74
CA ARG A 248 29.95 3.38 17.66
C ARG A 248 30.61 3.01 18.98
N ARG A 249 31.62 3.80 19.38
CA ARG A 249 32.07 3.84 20.77
C ARG A 249 30.91 4.28 21.65
#